data_AF-A0A7C3TAT0-F1
#
_entry.id   AF-A0A7C3TAT0-F1
#
_cell.length_a   1.000
_cell.length_b   1.000
_cell.length_c   1.000
_cell.angle_alpha   90.00
_cell.angle_beta   90.00
_cell.angle_gamma   90.00
#
_symmetry.space_group_name_H-M   'P 1'
#
loop_
_entity.id
_entity.type
_entity.pdbx_description
1 polymer ?
#
loop_
_entity_poly.entity_id
_entity_poly.type
_entity_poly.pdbx_seq_one_letter_code
_entity_poly.pdbx_strand_id
1 'polypeptide(L)'
;MAKILLDEMYSGLKPFLKVLGWDVRSIEDAGLRGMEDEEVVEYAERNGFVLVTQDQRAADLARLKGVPCVLVGYVEIAKIVHERLRDLEISMT
;
A
#
# COMPACT_ATOMS: atom_id res chain seq x y z
N MET A 1 15.55 4.53 6.07
CA MET A 1 14.38 3.74 5.65
C MET A 1 13.39 4.66 4.96
N ALA A 2 12.67 4.17 3.95
CA ALA A 2 11.64 4.96 3.28
C ALA A 2 10.42 5.16 4.21
N LYS A 3 9.74 6.29 4.08
CA LYS A 3 8.46 6.54 4.75
C LYS A 3 7.34 5.98 3.88
N ILE A 4 6.36 5.33 4.48
CA ILE A 4 5.23 4.72 3.76
C ILE A 4 3.96 5.52 4.00
N LEU A 5 3.25 5.84 2.92
CA LEU A 5 1.87 6.31 2.96
C LEU A 5 0.96 5.15 2.53
N LEU A 6 0.11 4.71 3.45
CA LEU A 6 -0.90 3.69 3.18
C LEU A 6 -2.19 4.33 2.72
N ASP A 7 -2.66 3.88 1.58
CA ASP A 7 -4.02 4.11 1.08
C ASP A 7 -5.09 3.61 2.07
N GLU A 8 -6.33 4.10 1.92
CA GLU A 8 -7.48 3.83 2.79
C GLU A 8 -7.66 2.32 2.99
N MET A 9 -7.62 1.56 1.90
CA MET A 9 -7.79 0.09 1.88
C MET A 9 -6.71 -0.66 2.65
N TYR A 10 -5.52 -0.06 2.84
CA TYR A 10 -4.38 -0.67 3.52
C TYR A 10 -4.06 -0.10 4.88
N SER A 11 -4.86 0.84 5.39
CA SER A 11 -4.67 1.43 6.72
C SER A 11 -4.51 0.39 7.85
N GLY A 12 -5.19 -0.76 7.73
CA GLY A 12 -5.07 -1.89 8.66
C GLY A 12 -3.69 -2.55 8.72
N LEU A 13 -2.83 -2.36 7.71
CA LEU A 13 -1.47 -2.89 7.68
C LEU A 13 -0.48 -2.09 8.55
N LYS A 14 -0.85 -0.87 8.96
CA LYS A 14 0.01 0.05 9.71
C LYS A 14 0.70 -0.57 10.95
N PRO A 15 0.00 -1.22 11.91
CA PRO A 15 0.67 -1.79 13.08
C PRO A 15 1.68 -2.89 12.71
N PHE A 16 1.37 -3.72 11.71
CA PHE A 16 2.25 -4.80 11.26
C PHE A 16 3.53 -4.25 10.62
N LEU A 17 3.40 -3.27 9.71
CA LEU A 17 4.55 -2.65 9.07
C LEU A 17 5.43 -1.87 10.07
N LYS A 18 4.83 -1.27 11.11
CA LYS A 18 5.59 -0.66 12.21
C LYS A 18 6.40 -1.68 13.00
N VAL A 19 5.83 -2.85 13.31
CA VAL A 19 6.57 -3.95 13.97
C VAL A 19 7.73 -4.45 13.09
N LEU A 20 7.55 -4.42 11.77
CA LEU A 20 8.60 -4.74 10.79
C LEU A 20 9.64 -3.62 10.59
N GLY A 21 9.55 -2.52 11.34
CA GLY A 21 10.55 -1.44 11.37
C GLY A 21 10.32 -0.29 10.39
N TRP A 22 9.16 -0.22 9.72
CA TRP A 22 8.85 0.87 8.80
C TRP A 22 8.27 2.11 9.50
N ASP A 23 8.60 3.30 8.98
CA ASP A 23 7.90 4.54 9.32
C ASP A 23 6.66 4.66 8.44
N VAL A 24 5.47 4.54 9.05
CA VAL A 24 4.20 4.37 8.33
C VAL A 24 3.16 5.36 8.81
N ARG A 25 2.52 5.99 7.82
CA ARG A 25 1.37 6.88 7.95
C ARG A 25 0.24 6.37 7.06
N SER A 26 -1.00 6.37 7.53
CA SER A 26 -2.17 6.16 6.65
C SER A 26 -2.69 7.49 6.11
N ILE A 27 -3.50 7.46 5.05
CA ILE A 27 -4.18 8.66 4.58
C ILE A 27 -5.11 9.27 5.64
N GLU A 28 -5.67 8.46 6.55
CA GLU A 28 -6.43 8.95 7.70
C GLU A 28 -5.54 9.72 8.70
N ASP A 29 -4.36 9.19 9.06
CA ASP A 29 -3.40 9.91 9.91
C ASP A 29 -2.94 11.24 9.30
N ALA A 30 -2.91 11.30 7.97
CA ALA A 30 -2.52 12.46 7.20
C ALA A 30 -3.66 13.47 6.99
N GLY A 31 -4.89 13.13 7.39
CA GLY A 31 -6.07 13.98 7.18
C GLY A 31 -6.54 14.04 5.71
N LEU A 32 -6.19 13.04 4.90
CA LEU A 32 -6.46 12.99 3.45
C LEU A 32 -7.66 12.10 3.09
N ARG A 33 -8.48 11.74 4.07
CA ARG A 33 -9.64 10.85 3.85
C ARG A 33 -10.60 11.46 2.84
N GLY A 34 -10.94 10.71 1.79
CA GLY A 34 -11.83 11.16 0.72
C GLY A 34 -11.25 12.25 -0.19
N MET A 35 -9.94 12.51 -0.13
CA MET A 35 -9.28 13.34 -1.15
C MET A 35 -9.12 12.57 -2.46
N GLU A 36 -8.94 13.29 -3.56
CA GLU A 36 -8.73 12.68 -4.88
C GLU A 36 -7.36 12.00 -4.96
N ASP A 37 -7.23 10.96 -5.81
CA ASP A 37 -5.98 10.20 -5.97
C ASP A 37 -4.78 11.11 -6.29
N GLU A 38 -5.00 12.15 -7.11
CA GLU A 38 -3.96 13.11 -7.45
C GLU A 38 -3.44 13.86 -6.22
N GLU A 39 -4.31 14.27 -5.31
CA GLU A 39 -3.95 15.01 -4.10
C GLU A 39 -3.17 14.10 -3.13
N VAL A 40 -3.55 12.82 -3.05
CA VAL A 40 -2.82 11.80 -2.27
C VAL A 40 -1.42 11.58 -2.84
N VAL A 41 -1.29 11.45 -4.16
CA VAL A 41 0.01 11.30 -4.83
C VAL A 41 0.89 12.54 -4.60
N GLU A 42 0.35 13.75 -4.73
CA GLU A 42 1.08 14.98 -4.46
C GLU A 42 1.48 15.12 -3.00
N TYR A 43 0.63 14.66 -2.06
CA TYR A 43 1.01 14.61 -0.66
C TYR A 43 2.20 13.66 -0.46
N ALA A 44 2.18 12.48 -1.08
CA ALA A 44 3.27 11.52 -0.99
C ALA A 44 4.57 12.11 -1.54
N GLU A 45 4.52 12.77 -2.71
CA GLU A 45 5.64 13.47 -3.33
C GLU A 45 6.24 14.53 -2.41
N ARG A 46 5.42 15.49 -1.96
CA ARG A 46 5.83 16.64 -1.13
C ARG A 46 6.49 16.23 0.18
N ASN A 47 6.13 15.06 0.70
CA ASN A 47 6.60 14.56 2.00
C ASN A 47 7.61 13.40 1.90
N GLY A 48 7.99 13.01 0.69
CA GLY A 48 8.95 11.92 0.44
C GLY A 48 8.45 10.54 0.90
N PHE A 49 7.16 10.26 0.72
CA PHE A 49 6.58 8.94 0.98
C PHE A 49 6.64 8.04 -0.25
N VAL A 50 6.73 6.73 0.01
CA VAL A 50 6.34 5.68 -0.94
C VAL A 50 4.84 5.43 -0.75
N LEU A 51 4.05 5.56 -1.82
CA LEU A 51 2.63 5.25 -1.78
C LEU A 51 2.42 3.73 -1.88
N VAL A 52 1.66 3.15 -0.96
CA VAL A 52 1.19 1.76 -1.05
C VAL A 52 -0.32 1.78 -1.21
N THR A 53 -0.80 1.28 -2.35
CA THR A 53 -2.21 1.36 -2.73
C THR A 53 -2.68 0.07 -3.40
N GLN A 54 -3.98 -0.19 -3.29
CA GLN A 54 -4.67 -1.23 -4.06
C GLN A 54 -5.23 -0.67 -5.38
N ASP A 55 -5.36 0.66 -5.48
CA ASP A 55 -5.95 1.34 -6.63
C ASP A 55 -4.92 1.50 -7.75
N GLN A 56 -5.25 0.90 -8.90
CA GLN A 56 -4.46 0.97 -10.12
C GLN A 56 -4.31 2.41 -10.62
N ARG A 57 -5.37 3.22 -10.54
CA ARG A 57 -5.40 4.61 -11.00
C ARG A 57 -4.44 5.47 -10.17
N ALA A 58 -4.48 5.34 -8.84
CA ALA A 58 -3.55 6.04 -7.96
C ALA A 58 -2.08 5.63 -8.22
N ALA A 59 -1.82 4.33 -8.44
CA ALA A 59 -0.48 3.85 -8.77
C ALA A 59 0.01 4.38 -10.13
N ASP A 60 -0.85 4.45 -11.14
CA ASP A 60 -0.49 4.97 -12.46
C ASP A 60 -0.24 6.48 -12.43
N LEU A 61 -1.00 7.24 -11.65
CA LEU A 61 -0.74 8.66 -11.38
C LEU A 61 0.60 8.86 -10.66
N ALA A 62 0.90 8.05 -9.65
CA ALA A 62 2.18 8.09 -8.95
C ALA A 62 3.36 7.85 -9.90
N ARG A 63 3.26 6.82 -10.75
CA ARG A 63 4.28 6.50 -11.78
C ARG A 63 4.45 7.64 -12.78
N LEU A 64 3.35 8.24 -13.23
CA LEU A 64 3.38 9.36 -14.17
C LEU A 64 4.09 10.58 -13.56
N LYS A 65 3.87 10.85 -12.26
CA LYS A 65 4.55 11.92 -11.50
C LYS A 65 5.96 11.54 -11.01
N GLY A 66 6.42 10.31 -11.22
CA GLY A 66 7.72 9.84 -10.72
C GLY A 66 7.77 9.61 -9.20
N VAL A 67 6.61 9.48 -8.55
CA VAL A 67 6.47 9.20 -7.13
C VAL A 67 6.65 7.70 -6.90
N PRO A 68 7.54 7.27 -5.99
CA PRO A 68 7.69 5.85 -5.65
C PRO A 68 6.36 5.24 -5.19
N CYS A 69 5.96 4.13 -5.80
CA CYS A 69 4.72 3.45 -5.44
C CYS A 69 4.88 1.92 -5.41
N VAL A 70 4.13 1.28 -4.51
CA VAL A 70 3.90 -0.17 -4.49
C VAL A 70 2.42 -0.41 -4.70
N LEU A 71 2.08 -0.98 -5.86
CA LEU A 71 0.74 -1.49 -6.13
C LEU A 71 0.66 -2.92 -5.59
N VAL A 72 -0.29 -3.15 -4.69
CA VAL A 72 -0.68 -4.51 -4.28
C VAL A 72 -2.12 -4.69 -4.73
N GLY A 73 -2.33 -5.24 -5.92
CA GLY A 73 -3.66 -5.43 -6.48
C GLY A 73 -4.27 -6.77 -6.09
N TYR A 74 -5.49 -7.03 -6.56
CA TYR A 74 -6.15 -8.33 -6.36
C TYR A 74 -5.35 -9.50 -6.92
N VAL A 75 -4.57 -9.31 -7.97
CA VAL A 75 -3.72 -10.36 -8.57
C VAL A 75 -2.61 -10.78 -7.60
N GLU A 76 -1.91 -9.83 -6.98
CA GLU A 76 -0.88 -10.11 -5.98
C GLU A 76 -1.48 -10.78 -4.73
N ILE A 77 -2.61 -10.26 -4.24
CA ILE A 77 -3.33 -10.85 -3.10
C ILE A 77 -3.75 -12.29 -3.42
N ALA A 78 -4.34 -12.53 -4.59
CA ALA A 78 -4.80 -13.86 -4.98
C ALA A 78 -3.65 -14.87 -5.06
N LYS A 79 -2.47 -14.46 -5.57
CA LYS A 79 -1.28 -15.31 -5.58
C LYS A 79 -0.84 -15.69 -4.17
N ILE A 80 -0.73 -14.72 -3.26
CA ILE A 80 -0.34 -14.96 -1.86
C ILE A 80 -1.37 -15.89 -1.19
N VAL A 81 -2.66 -15.64 -1.36
CA VAL A 81 -3.72 -16.48 -0.79
C VAL A 81 -3.65 -17.90 -1.35
N HIS A 82 -3.49 -18.05 -2.66
CA HIS A 82 -3.37 -19.36 -3.32
C HIS A 82 -2.17 -20.16 -2.78
N GLU A 83 -1.01 -19.51 -2.64
CA GLU A 83 0.19 -20.14 -2.07
C GLU A 83 -0.05 -20.64 -0.65
N ARG A 84 -0.66 -19.82 0.23
CA ARG A 84 -0.96 -20.23 1.60
C ARG A 84 -1.98 -21.36 1.69
N LEU A 85 -2.97 -21.39 0.80
CA LEU A 85 -3.93 -22.50 0.75
C LEU A 85 -3.25 -23.81 0.30
N ARG A 86 -2.34 -23.72 -0.67
CA ARG A 86 -1.58 -24.88 -1.15
C ARG A 86 -0.67 -25.45 -0.07
N ASP A 87 -0.03 -24.61 0.75
CA ASP A 87 0.79 -25.06 1.87
C ASP A 87 -0.03 -25.87 2.89
N LEU A 88 -1.29 -25.49 3.12
CA LEU A 88 -2.21 -26.22 3.99
C LEU A 88 -2.65 -27.55 3.38
N GLU A 89 -2.95 -27.58 2.09
CA GLU A 89 -3.31 -28.82 1.37
C GLU A 89 -2.17 -29.84 1.44
N ILE A 90 -0.93 -29.41 1.21
CA ILE A 90 0.26 -30.25 1.30
C ILE A 90 0.50 -30.74 2.74
N SER A 91 0.26 -29.89 3.74
CA SER A 91 0.41 -30.27 5.17
C SER A 91 -0.65 -31.27 5.66
N MET A 92 -1.71 -31.51 4.88
CA MET A 92 -2.80 -32.45 5.17
C MET A 92 -2.65 -33.81 4.46
N THR A 93 -1.60 -34.00 3.64
CA THR A 93 -1.28 -35.26 2.93
C THR A 93 -0.03 -35.91 3.50
#